data_AF-A0AAN1RUS4-F1
#
_entry.id   AF-A0AAN1RUS4-F1
#
_cell.length_a   1.000
_cell.length_b   1.000
_cell.length_c   1.000
_cell.angle_alpha   90.00
_cell.angle_beta   90.00
_cell.angle_gamma   90.00
#
_symmetry.space_group_name_H-M   'P 1'
#
loop_
_entity.id
_entity.type
_entity.pdbx_description
1 polymer ?
#
loop_
_entity_poly.entity_id
_entity_poly.type
_entity_poly.pdbx_seq_one_letter_code
_entity_poly.pdbx_strand_id
1 'polypeptide(L)'
;MPAGFYDYVRGLSEQVPAGYSAAGMRVYRHLVYLGASQMVDAGFPGLRDGMGEAAWRLLIEGFVRQSAWTSHFYGDLQNEFRDFVSRAAA
;
A
#
# COMPACT_ATOMS: atom_id res chain seq x y z
N MET A 1 -2.23 0.74 -18.01
CA MET A 1 -3.36 1.05 -17.11
C MET A 1 -3.52 2.56 -17.03
N PRO A 2 -4.75 3.10 -16.97
CA PRO A 2 -4.99 4.55 -16.85
C PRO A 2 -4.49 5.10 -15.51
N ALA A 3 -4.04 6.35 -15.46
CA ALA A 3 -3.58 7.01 -14.23
C ALA A 3 -4.61 6.94 -13.09
N GLY A 4 -5.90 7.16 -13.41
CA GLY A 4 -6.98 7.09 -12.43
C GLY A 4 -7.16 5.73 -11.77
N PHE A 5 -6.74 4.62 -12.40
CA PHE A 5 -6.72 3.31 -11.75
C PHE A 5 -5.75 3.29 -10.57
N TYR A 6 -4.52 3.78 -10.80
CA TYR A 6 -3.50 3.81 -9.75
C TYR A 6 -3.86 4.79 -8.64
N ASP A 7 -4.42 5.96 -8.99
CA ASP A 7 -4.87 6.95 -8.01
C ASP A 7 -5.96 6.38 -7.10
N TYR A 8 -6.93 5.66 -7.67
CA TYR A 8 -7.95 4.99 -6.88
C TYR A 8 -7.35 3.90 -5.98
N VAL A 9 -6.52 3.02 -6.53
CA VAL A 9 -5.96 1.88 -5.78
C VAL A 9 -5.03 2.33 -4.66
N ARG A 10 -4.33 3.46 -4.83
CA ARG A 10 -3.47 4.07 -3.80
C ARG A 10 -4.22 4.94 -2.79
N GLY A 11 -5.53 5.12 -2.95
CA GLY A 11 -6.33 6.00 -2.09
C GLY A 11 -5.96 7.48 -2.22
N LEU A 12 -5.47 7.89 -3.40
CA LEU A 12 -5.29 9.29 -3.80
C LEU A 12 -6.59 9.88 -4.39
N SER A 13 -7.50 9.02 -4.82
CA SER A 13 -8.81 9.39 -5.33
C SER A 13 -9.87 8.36 -4.91
N GLU A 14 -11.09 8.81 -4.68
CA GLU A 14 -12.27 7.94 -4.51
C GLU A 14 -13.07 7.78 -5.82
N GLN A 15 -12.65 8.46 -6.89
CA GLN A 15 -13.31 8.39 -8.18
C GLN A 15 -13.01 7.05 -8.88
N VAL A 16 -14.04 6.25 -9.12
CA VAL A 16 -13.92 5.02 -9.92
C VAL A 16 -13.62 5.42 -11.37
N PRO A 17 -12.55 4.88 -12.00
CA PRO A 17 -12.21 5.18 -13.39
C PRO A 17 -13.26 4.64 -14.38
N ALA A 18 -13.44 5.35 -15.49
CA ALA A 18 -14.35 4.92 -16.55
C ALA A 18 -14.01 3.52 -17.07
N GLY A 19 -15.03 2.69 -17.30
CA GLY A 19 -14.87 1.31 -17.75
C GLY A 19 -14.61 0.28 -16.64
N TYR A 20 -14.50 0.70 -15.38
CA TYR A 20 -14.35 -0.21 -14.23
C TYR A 20 -15.62 -0.27 -13.39
N SER A 21 -15.89 -1.43 -12.79
CA SER A 21 -16.94 -1.56 -11.78
C SER A 21 -16.45 -1.11 -10.41
N ALA A 22 -17.31 -0.44 -9.64
CA ALA A 22 -16.97 0.00 -8.27
C ALA A 22 -16.62 -1.20 -7.36
N ALA A 23 -17.33 -2.33 -7.51
CA ALA A 23 -17.03 -3.56 -6.77
C ALA A 23 -15.63 -4.10 -7.11
N GLY A 24 -15.28 -4.18 -8.39
CA GLY A 24 -13.96 -4.62 -8.82
C GLY A 24 -12.84 -3.71 -8.31
N MET A 25 -13.04 -2.40 -8.36
CA MET A 25 -12.05 -1.43 -7.85
C MET A 25 -11.85 -1.55 -6.34
N ARG A 26 -12.91 -1.78 -5.55
CA ARG A 26 -12.78 -2.05 -4.11
C ARG A 26 -11.98 -3.32 -3.83
N VAL A 27 -12.20 -4.38 -4.60
CA VAL A 27 -11.41 -5.63 -4.49
C VAL A 27 -9.94 -5.35 -4.81
N TYR A 28 -9.63 -4.65 -5.91
CA TYR A 28 -8.25 -4.32 -6.25
C TYR A 28 -7.55 -3.46 -5.19
N ARG A 29 -8.23 -2.44 -4.65
CA ARG A 29 -7.70 -1.63 -3.54
C ARG A 29 -7.40 -2.51 -2.32
N HIS A 30 -8.32 -3.42 -1.98
CA HIS A 30 -8.10 -4.35 -0.87
C HIS A 30 -6.93 -5.31 -1.12
N LEU A 31 -6.79 -5.84 -2.33
CA LEU A 31 -5.67 -6.73 -2.68
C LEU A 31 -4.31 -6.04 -2.59
N VAL A 32 -4.22 -4.77 -2.99
CA VAL A 32 -2.99 -3.99 -2.84
C VAL A 32 -2.66 -3.75 -1.36
N TYR A 33 -3.64 -3.37 -0.54
CA TYR A 33 -3.46 -3.27 0.91
C TYR A 33 -2.99 -4.60 1.51
N LEU A 34 -3.64 -5.71 1.13
CA LEU A 34 -3.34 -7.04 1.66
C LEU A 34 -1.92 -7.47 1.29
N GLY A 35 -1.51 -7.28 0.03
CA GLY A 35 -0.17 -7.61 -0.43
C GLY A 35 0.90 -6.78 0.29
N ALA A 36 0.68 -5.47 0.44
CA ALA A 36 1.58 -4.62 1.21
C ALA A 36 1.66 -5.07 2.68
N SER A 37 0.53 -5.34 3.33
CA SER A 37 0.46 -5.83 4.70
C SER A 37 1.24 -7.14 4.88
N GLN A 38 1.02 -8.14 4.01
CA GLN A 38 1.71 -9.43 4.10
C GLN A 38 3.22 -9.30 3.89
N MET A 39 3.64 -8.41 2.99
CA MET A 39 5.06 -8.15 2.73
C MET A 39 5.74 -7.50 3.94
N VAL A 40 5.13 -6.46 4.52
CA VAL A 40 5.68 -5.81 5.72
C VAL A 40 5.73 -6.80 6.87
N ASP A 41 4.67 -7.58 7.07
CA ASP A 41 4.59 -8.54 8.17
C ASP A 41 5.66 -9.65 8.05
N ALA A 42 5.91 -10.13 6.82
CA ALA A 42 6.98 -11.09 6.56
C ALA A 42 8.39 -10.48 6.71
N GLY A 43 8.60 -9.22 6.32
CA GLY A 43 9.89 -8.54 6.38
C GLY A 43 10.25 -7.97 7.76
N PHE A 44 9.24 -7.70 8.60
CA PHE A 44 9.39 -7.07 9.91
C PHE A 44 8.53 -7.81 10.96
N PRO A 45 8.89 -9.04 11.34
CA PRO A 45 8.10 -9.85 12.27
C PRO A 45 7.87 -9.13 13.61
N GLY A 46 6.63 -9.17 14.11
CA GLY A 46 6.23 -8.56 15.38
C GLY A 46 5.98 -7.05 15.32
N LEU A 47 6.20 -6.39 14.18
CA LEU A 47 5.93 -4.97 14.01
C LEU A 47 4.45 -4.63 14.22
N ARG A 48 3.55 -5.42 13.62
CA ARG A 48 2.10 -5.26 13.75
C ARG A 48 1.65 -5.35 15.21
N ASP A 49 2.08 -6.41 15.90
CA ASP A 49 1.74 -6.64 17.31
C ASP A 49 2.29 -5.52 18.21
N GLY A 50 3.51 -5.04 17.92
CA GLY A 50 4.17 -3.99 18.70
C GLY A 50 3.48 -2.63 18.66
N MET A 51 2.75 -2.29 17.58
CA MET A 51 2.04 -1.01 17.44
C MET A 51 0.52 -1.11 17.59
N GLY A 52 -0.02 -2.33 17.48
CA GLY A 52 -1.45 -2.59 17.47
C GLY A 52 -2.14 -2.28 16.13
N GLU A 53 -3.33 -2.81 15.96
CA GLU A 53 -4.04 -2.86 14.68
C GLU A 53 -4.33 -1.48 14.06
N ALA A 54 -4.68 -0.49 14.88
CA ALA A 54 -5.03 0.84 14.38
C ALA A 54 -3.80 1.56 13.78
N ALA A 55 -2.66 1.50 14.45
CA ALA A 55 -1.40 2.08 13.96
C ALA A 55 -0.89 1.30 12.74
N TRP A 56 -1.01 -0.02 12.76
CA TRP A 56 -0.67 -0.87 11.62
C TRP A 56 -1.44 -0.50 10.36
N ARG A 57 -2.76 -0.36 10.45
CA ARG A 57 -3.59 0.01 9.31
C ARG A 57 -3.16 1.35 8.71
N LEU A 58 -2.95 2.37 9.56
CA LEU A 58 -2.50 3.69 9.12
C LEU A 58 -1.12 3.62 8.44
N LEU A 59 -0.21 2.81 8.96
CA LEU A 59 1.12 2.60 8.38
C LEU A 59 1.04 2.00 6.98
N ILE A 60 0.26 0.92 6.80
CA ILE A 60 0.12 0.26 5.50
C ILE A 60 -0.61 1.17 4.49
N GLU A 61 -1.67 1.86 4.90
CA GLU A 61 -2.37 2.81 4.05
C GLU A 61 -1.45 3.97 3.62
N GLY A 62 -0.65 4.50 4.55
CA GLY A 62 0.34 5.53 4.28
C GLY A 62 1.42 5.06 3.30
N PHE A 63 1.93 3.84 3.52
CA PHE A 63 2.91 3.22 2.65
C PHE A 63 2.36 3.04 1.23
N VAL A 64 1.18 2.44 1.07
CA VAL A 64 0.54 2.25 -0.24
C VAL A 64 0.30 3.58 -0.96
N ARG A 65 -0.13 4.60 -0.22
CA ARG A 65 -0.40 5.94 -0.78
C ARG A 65 0.87 6.63 -1.29
N GLN A 66 1.95 6.53 -0.53
CA GLN A 66 3.21 7.24 -0.79
C GLN A 66 4.24 6.42 -1.56
N SER A 67 3.97 5.13 -1.76
CA SER A 67 4.90 4.22 -2.42
C SER A 67 5.24 4.72 -3.82
N ALA A 68 6.53 4.96 -4.04
CA ALA A 68 7.09 5.26 -5.34
C ALA A 68 7.57 3.98 -6.05
N TRP A 69 7.05 2.81 -5.67
CA TRP A 69 7.55 1.54 -6.17
C TRP A 69 7.38 1.41 -7.68
N THR A 70 8.51 1.29 -8.37
CA THR A 70 8.62 1.07 -9.82
C THR A 70 9.30 -0.24 -10.19
N SER A 71 9.89 -0.95 -9.21
CA SER A 71 10.61 -2.20 -9.45
C SER A 71 9.66 -3.37 -9.72
N HIS A 72 10.11 -4.28 -10.59
CA HIS A 72 9.42 -5.54 -10.88
C HIS A 72 9.78 -6.65 -9.88
N PHE A 73 10.73 -6.42 -8.97
CA PHE A 73 11.22 -7.41 -8.03
C PHE A 73 10.61 -7.18 -6.65
N TYR A 74 9.94 -8.21 -6.13
CA TYR A 74 9.27 -8.16 -4.83
C TYR A 74 10.22 -7.87 -3.66
N GLY A 75 11.48 -8.32 -3.75
CA GLY A 75 12.50 -8.06 -2.73
C GLY A 75 12.81 -6.57 -2.54
N ASP A 76 12.68 -5.75 -3.59
CA ASP A 76 12.94 -4.31 -3.52
C ASP A 76 11.85 -3.57 -2.74
N LEU A 77 10.69 -4.20 -2.53
CA LEU A 77 9.60 -3.58 -1.79
C LEU A 77 9.94 -3.34 -0.33
N GLN A 78 10.77 -4.20 0.27
CA GLN A 78 11.24 -4.01 1.64
C GLN A 78 12.14 -2.79 1.76
N ASN A 79 12.94 -2.50 0.72
CA ASN A 79 13.77 -1.30 0.67
C ASN A 79 12.88 -0.06 0.56
N GLU A 80 11.90 -0.06 -0.34
CA GLU A 80 10.95 1.06 -0.48
C GLU A 80 10.15 1.30 0.82
N PHE A 81 9.82 0.25 1.58
CA PHE A 81 9.19 0.40 2.89
C PHE A 81 10.11 1.08 3.92
N ARG A 82 11.39 0.69 3.98
CA ARG A 82 12.39 1.35 4.85
C ARG A 82 12.56 2.82 4.48
N ASP A 83 12.60 3.11 3.18
CA ASP A 83 12.71 4.48 2.69
C ASP A 83 11.46 5.29 3.02
N PHE A 84 10.27 4.70 2.88
CA PHE A 84 9.02 5.32 3.31
C PHE A 84 9.02 5.66 4.81
N VAL A 85 9.38 4.71 5.67
CA VAL A 85 9.46 4.96 7.12
C VAL A 85 10.47 6.07 7.44
N SER A 86 11.62 6.06 6.75
CA SER A 86 12.64 7.10 6.92
C SER A 86 12.14 8.49 6.50
N ARG A 87 11.37 8.58 5.42
CA ARG A 87 10.72 9.83 4.98
C ARG A 87 9.62 10.29 5.94
N ALA A 88 8.86 9.36 6.52
CA ALA A 88 7.77 9.68 7.43
C ALA A 88 8.24 10.11 8.84
N ALA A 89 9.48 9.77 9.21
CA ALA A 89 10.09 10.11 10.49
C ALA A 89 10.91 11.42 10.46
N ALA A 90 11.12 12.02 9.28
CA ALA A 90 11.85 13.27 9.07
C ALA A 90 10.90 14.49 9.12
#